data_AF-A0A8H1LKN3-F1
#
_entry.id   AF-A0A8H1LKN3-F1
#
_cell.length_a   1.000
_cell.length_b   1.000
_cell.length_c   1.000
_cell.angle_alpha   90.00
_cell.angle_beta   90.00
_cell.angle_gamma   90.00
#
_symmetry.space_group_name_H-M   'P 1'
#
loop_
_entity.id
_entity.type
_entity.pdbx_description
1 polymer ?
#
loop_
_entity_poly.entity_id
_entity_poly.type
_entity_poly.pdbx_seq_one_letter_code
_entity_poly.pdbx_strand_id
1 'polypeptide(L)'
;MKLRTFLSSLVLPLSTPASTGAAPTVGPPASTRARRPEARRRRSPPRGAEAAQTISSKYRRWTCRESLRMMGTPRTRRSSGQQRRQSGTGFCQAPPAVAGLPMDQTRFEMRQTSLAHWAEIDRWLATYAPASRAVLLPPASAEDVFQLGQAVGVELSGELVQLYALHNGVAQAEADVRAYFYPKNYRPLPAQEAIQRHRILSDLLAGADDEMVGYWWHPLWVPIADHVTADALFIDYRPGPSFGQVGTFDHEDSAKIKWSSLSDFFASMRKQLEGTEESRYKPTIVDDSLIWRPPVKKRI
;
A
#
# COMPACT_ATOMS: atom_id res chain seq x y z
N MET A 1 -0.16 -11.83 40.58
CA MET A 1 0.42 -13.02 39.90
C MET A 1 1.42 -12.54 38.86
N LYS A 2 2.71 -12.75 39.12
CA LYS A 2 3.84 -12.48 38.21
C LYS A 2 4.36 -13.85 37.76
N LEU A 3 4.56 -14.10 36.47
CA LEU A 3 5.44 -15.17 36.02
C LEU A 3 6.63 -14.58 35.28
N ARG A 4 7.80 -14.86 35.86
CA ARG A 4 9.15 -14.67 35.34
C ARG A 4 9.61 -15.97 34.67
N THR A 5 10.29 -15.82 33.52
CA THR A 5 11.59 -16.42 33.15
C THR A 5 11.79 -17.93 33.27
N PHE A 6 12.26 -18.62 32.21
CA PHE A 6 13.29 -19.67 32.29
C PHE A 6 14.02 -19.92 30.93
N LEU A 7 15.37 -19.81 30.98
CA LEU A 7 16.52 -20.40 30.21
C LEU A 7 16.42 -20.63 28.69
N SER A 8 17.33 -20.20 27.79
CA SER A 8 18.81 -20.08 27.70
C SER A 8 19.60 -21.39 27.46
N SER A 9 20.19 -21.43 26.25
CA SER A 9 21.47 -22.03 25.82
C SER A 9 21.71 -23.55 25.85
N LEU A 10 22.14 -24.12 24.71
CA LEU A 10 23.30 -25.02 24.65
C LEU A 10 23.91 -25.10 23.23
N VAL A 11 25.23 -24.92 23.16
CA VAL A 11 26.10 -25.03 21.98
C VAL A 11 27.12 -26.14 22.24
N LEU A 12 27.25 -27.07 21.28
CA LEU A 12 28.35 -27.98 20.87
C LEU A 12 29.15 -28.80 21.94
N PRO A 13 29.71 -29.96 21.55
CA PRO A 13 31.10 -29.95 21.06
C PRO A 13 31.40 -30.86 19.85
N LEU A 14 32.54 -30.54 19.22
CA LEU A 14 33.26 -31.30 18.19
C LEU A 14 33.70 -32.69 18.67
N SER A 15 33.89 -33.61 17.72
CA SER A 15 34.85 -34.72 17.85
C SER A 15 35.44 -35.09 16.49
N THR A 16 36.77 -35.04 16.40
CA THR A 16 37.62 -35.74 15.42
C THR A 16 38.42 -36.82 16.16
N PRO A 17 38.90 -37.84 15.44
CA PRO A 17 40.33 -38.14 15.56
C PRO A 17 41.05 -38.40 14.22
N ALA A 18 42.37 -38.14 14.29
CA ALA A 18 43.53 -38.45 13.44
C ALA A 18 43.65 -39.96 13.07
N SER A 19 44.51 -40.51 12.21
CA SER A 19 45.69 -40.22 11.34
C SER A 19 45.87 -41.53 10.50
N THR A 20 46.56 -41.67 9.35
CA THR A 20 48.04 -41.79 9.20
C THR A 20 48.43 -42.16 7.76
N GLY A 21 49.52 -41.55 7.26
CA GLY A 21 50.49 -42.13 6.29
C GLY A 21 50.18 -41.93 4.79
N ALA A 22 51.11 -41.63 3.90
CA ALA A 22 52.53 -41.31 3.94
C ALA A 22 52.91 -40.68 2.57
N ALA A 23 53.88 -39.76 2.55
CA ALA A 23 54.52 -39.25 1.32
C ALA A 23 55.71 -40.15 0.91
N PRO A 24 56.18 -40.06 -0.35
CA PRO A 24 57.48 -39.41 -0.63
C PRO A 24 57.48 -38.65 -1.99
N THR A 25 58.41 -37.80 -2.47
CA THR A 25 59.60 -37.06 -2.00
C THR A 25 60.15 -36.31 -3.25
N VAL A 26 60.42 -34.99 -3.16
CA VAL A 26 61.49 -34.16 -3.82
C VAL A 26 61.54 -34.06 -5.37
N GLY A 27 61.75 -32.93 -6.06
CA GLY A 27 62.39 -31.63 -5.79
C GLY A 27 62.37 -30.69 -7.03
N PRO A 28 63.14 -29.56 -7.07
CA PRO A 28 62.68 -28.22 -7.52
C PRO A 28 63.55 -27.63 -8.69
N PRO A 29 63.77 -26.30 -8.89
CA PRO A 29 62.97 -25.06 -8.72
C PRO A 29 62.94 -24.15 -9.99
N ALA A 30 62.15 -23.05 -9.98
CA ALA A 30 62.60 -21.76 -10.54
C ALA A 30 61.72 -20.58 -10.05
N SER A 31 62.39 -19.52 -9.61
CA SER A 31 61.86 -18.27 -9.06
C SER A 31 61.47 -17.25 -10.14
N THR A 32 60.39 -16.49 -9.97
CA THR A 32 60.36 -15.08 -10.42
C THR A 32 59.31 -14.21 -9.70
N ARG A 33 59.85 -13.28 -8.91
CA ARG A 33 59.52 -11.84 -8.80
C ARG A 33 58.11 -11.36 -8.42
N ALA A 34 58.11 -10.55 -7.37
CA ALA A 34 57.02 -9.77 -6.80
C ALA A 34 56.30 -8.81 -7.78
N ARG A 35 54.99 -8.64 -7.56
CA ARG A 35 54.22 -7.44 -7.91
C ARG A 35 53.39 -6.96 -6.72
N ARG A 36 53.46 -5.64 -6.47
CA ARG A 36 52.70 -4.87 -5.46
C ARG A 36 51.17 -5.02 -5.65
N PRO A 37 50.36 -4.92 -4.57
CA PRO A 37 48.91 -4.83 -4.70
C PRO A 37 48.49 -3.42 -5.14
N GLU A 38 47.66 -3.36 -6.18
CA GLU A 38 47.06 -2.15 -6.73
C GLU A 38 45.98 -1.61 -5.79
N ALA A 39 45.98 -0.29 -5.57
CA ALA A 39 45.03 0.40 -4.71
C ALA A 39 43.60 0.30 -5.26
N ARG A 40 42.71 -0.22 -4.41
CA ARG A 40 41.26 -0.32 -4.62
C ARG A 40 40.66 1.08 -4.85
N ARG A 41 40.42 1.46 -6.10
CA ARG A 41 39.64 2.67 -6.43
C ARG A 41 38.23 2.52 -5.87
N ARG A 42 37.89 3.32 -4.86
CA ARG A 42 36.52 3.50 -4.38
C ARG A 42 35.70 4.11 -5.52
N ARG A 43 34.81 3.33 -6.12
CA ARG A 43 33.74 3.87 -6.98
C ARG A 43 32.73 4.57 -6.07
N SER A 44 32.55 5.87 -6.27
CA SER A 44 31.43 6.62 -5.67
C SER A 44 30.10 6.03 -6.15
N PRO A 45 29.06 5.95 -5.31
CA PRO A 45 27.76 5.46 -5.74
C PRO A 45 27.11 6.42 -6.75
N PRO A 46 26.24 5.92 -7.66
CA PRO A 46 25.52 6.77 -8.60
C PRO A 46 24.56 7.71 -7.86
N ARG A 47 24.38 8.94 -8.39
CA ARG A 47 23.63 10.07 -7.82
C ARG A 47 22.12 9.82 -7.51
N GLY A 48 21.62 8.60 -7.67
CA GLY A 48 20.27 8.19 -7.27
C GLY A 48 20.18 7.52 -5.89
N ALA A 49 21.29 6.95 -5.39
CA ALA A 49 21.30 6.22 -4.12
C ALA A 49 21.15 7.13 -2.89
N GLU A 50 21.58 8.39 -3.01
CA GLU A 50 21.60 9.38 -1.92
C GLU A 50 20.20 9.92 -1.59
N ALA A 51 19.32 10.03 -2.60
CA ALA A 51 17.92 10.43 -2.41
C ALA A 51 17.09 9.30 -1.75
N ALA A 52 17.30 8.05 -2.17
CA ALA A 52 16.63 6.88 -1.58
C ALA A 52 17.08 6.59 -0.13
N GLN A 53 18.36 6.79 0.19
CA GLN A 53 18.88 6.67 1.56
C GLN A 53 18.40 7.78 2.51
N THR A 54 18.19 8.99 1.99
CA THR A 54 17.66 10.13 2.77
C THR A 54 16.21 9.89 3.21
N ILE A 55 15.42 9.21 2.38
CA ILE A 55 14.03 8.83 2.71
C ILE A 55 14.03 7.70 3.76
N SER A 56 14.86 6.67 3.62
CA SER A 56 14.87 5.48 4.50
C SER A 56 15.38 5.73 5.93
N SER A 57 16.34 6.63 6.14
CA SER A 57 16.99 6.82 7.44
C SER A 57 16.17 7.61 8.47
N LYS A 58 15.21 8.45 8.03
CA LYS A 58 14.40 9.29 8.93
C LYS A 58 13.30 8.54 9.70
N TYR A 59 12.86 7.37 9.24
CA TYR A 59 11.61 6.75 9.74
C TYR A 59 11.79 5.48 10.57
N ARG A 60 13.02 5.14 11.00
CA ARG A 60 13.29 3.92 11.81
C ARG A 60 12.90 4.00 13.29
N ARG A 61 12.39 5.13 13.79
CA ARG A 61 12.11 5.33 15.23
C ARG A 61 10.93 6.28 15.45
N TRP A 62 9.70 5.82 15.31
CA TRP A 62 8.55 6.57 15.82
C TRP A 62 7.54 5.61 16.44
N THR A 63 7.20 5.85 17.70
CA THR A 63 6.19 5.07 18.44
C THR A 63 4.92 5.88 18.56
N CYS A 64 3.75 5.23 18.41
CA CYS A 64 2.41 5.82 18.39
C CYS A 64 2.08 6.75 19.59
N ARG A 65 2.82 6.64 20.69
CA ARG A 65 2.63 7.43 21.92
C ARG A 65 3.13 8.87 21.79
N GLU A 66 4.06 9.17 20.87
CA GLU A 66 4.62 10.51 20.69
C GLU A 66 3.76 11.40 19.79
N SER A 67 3.07 10.82 18.80
CA SER A 67 2.16 11.54 17.90
C SER A 67 0.89 12.06 18.62
N LEU A 68 0.38 11.30 19.59
CA LEU A 68 -0.80 11.67 20.38
C LEU A 68 -0.57 12.87 21.32
N ARG A 69 0.68 13.22 21.65
CA ARG A 69 1.00 14.42 22.46
C ARG A 69 1.00 15.72 21.67
N MET A 70 1.12 15.66 20.34
CA MET A 70 1.22 16.83 19.45
C MET A 70 -0.16 17.34 19.00
N MET A 71 -1.22 16.54 19.10
CA MET A 71 -2.58 16.91 18.69
C MET A 71 -3.35 17.49 19.89
N GLY A 72 -3.30 18.81 20.05
CA GLY A 72 -4.03 19.54 21.09
C GLY A 72 -5.54 19.26 21.06
N THR A 73 -6.14 19.24 22.25
CA THR A 73 -7.57 18.92 22.48
C THR A 73 -8.53 19.89 21.78
N PRO A 74 -9.57 19.42 21.06
CA PRO A 74 -10.61 20.29 20.52
C PRO A 74 -11.57 20.81 21.60
N ARG A 75 -11.82 22.12 21.58
CA ARG A 75 -12.84 22.79 22.40
C ARG A 75 -14.25 22.45 21.89
N THR A 76 -15.05 21.80 22.72
CA THR A 76 -16.47 21.52 22.46
C THR A 76 -17.31 22.80 22.42
N ARG A 77 -18.07 23.01 21.34
CA ARG A 77 -19.12 24.04 21.26
C ARG A 77 -20.49 23.37 21.21
N ARG A 78 -21.26 23.51 22.30
CA ARG A 78 -22.67 23.11 22.40
C ARG A 78 -23.52 23.92 21.43
N SER A 79 -24.39 23.27 20.67
CA SER A 79 -25.58 23.91 20.08
C SER A 79 -26.84 23.16 20.47
N SER A 80 -27.67 23.85 21.23
CA SER A 80 -29.03 23.51 21.64
C SER A 80 -29.99 23.39 20.45
N GLY A 81 -30.86 22.39 20.50
CA GLY A 81 -31.90 22.15 19.50
C GLY A 81 -33.08 23.11 19.61
N GLN A 82 -33.83 23.22 18.51
CA GLN A 82 -35.20 23.70 18.53
C GLN A 82 -36.02 23.00 17.44
N GLN A 83 -36.94 22.16 17.90
CA GLN A 83 -37.79 21.28 17.13
C GLN A 83 -39.09 22.03 16.81
N ARG A 84 -39.38 22.25 15.52
CA ARG A 84 -40.64 22.89 15.08
C ARG A 84 -41.52 21.87 14.38
N ARG A 85 -42.64 21.54 15.02
CA ARG A 85 -43.73 20.74 14.47
C ARG A 85 -44.38 21.50 13.31
N GLN A 86 -44.55 20.84 12.16
CA GLN A 86 -45.54 21.24 11.16
C GLN A 86 -46.33 20.01 10.70
N SER A 87 -47.61 20.03 11.06
CA SER A 87 -48.69 19.22 10.54
C SER A 87 -49.07 19.72 9.15
N GLY A 88 -49.02 18.85 8.15
CA GLY A 88 -49.47 19.14 6.79
C GLY A 88 -49.93 17.84 6.13
N THR A 89 -51.23 17.60 6.16
CA THR A 89 -51.93 16.59 5.35
C THR A 89 -51.85 17.03 3.88
N GLY A 90 -51.01 16.37 3.09
CA GLY A 90 -50.92 16.55 1.64
C GLY A 90 -50.75 15.19 1.00
N PHE A 91 -51.72 14.80 0.18
CA PHE A 91 -51.73 13.56 -0.59
C PHE A 91 -50.41 13.37 -1.36
N CYS A 92 -49.72 12.27 -1.09
CA CYS A 92 -48.54 11.86 -1.84
C CYS A 92 -48.94 11.44 -3.26
N GLN A 93 -48.71 12.31 -4.24
CA GLN A 93 -48.50 11.82 -5.59
C GLN A 93 -47.15 11.09 -5.61
N ALA A 94 -47.15 9.82 -6.02
CA ALA A 94 -45.93 9.07 -6.23
C ALA A 94 -45.08 9.80 -7.29
N PRO A 95 -43.77 10.03 -7.07
CA PRO A 95 -42.91 10.49 -8.13
C PRO A 95 -42.95 9.46 -9.28
N PRO A 96 -42.86 9.89 -10.55
CA PRO A 96 -42.77 8.95 -11.66
C PRO A 96 -41.58 8.02 -11.39
N ALA A 97 -41.82 6.71 -11.55
CA ALA A 97 -40.83 5.68 -11.35
C ALA A 97 -39.56 6.04 -12.15
N VAL A 98 -38.52 6.47 -11.46
CA VAL A 98 -37.17 6.48 -12.03
C VAL A 98 -36.85 5.01 -12.22
N ALA A 99 -36.81 4.57 -13.47
CA ALA A 99 -36.42 3.22 -13.83
C ALA A 99 -34.96 3.01 -13.39
N GLY A 100 -34.77 2.57 -12.15
CA GLY A 100 -33.48 2.16 -11.63
C GLY A 100 -33.16 0.78 -12.20
N LEU A 101 -31.99 0.65 -12.83
CA LEU A 101 -31.44 -0.67 -13.10
C LEU A 101 -31.36 -1.43 -11.76
N PRO A 102 -31.74 -2.72 -11.72
CA PRO A 102 -31.65 -3.50 -10.49
C PRO A 102 -30.19 -3.49 -10.01
N MET A 103 -29.98 -3.35 -8.70
CA MET A 103 -28.66 -3.19 -8.06
C MET A 103 -27.62 -4.24 -8.50
N ASP A 104 -28.06 -5.43 -8.92
CA ASP A 104 -27.21 -6.49 -9.47
C ASP A 104 -26.62 -6.12 -10.84
N GLN A 105 -27.43 -5.53 -11.73
CA GLN A 105 -26.97 -5.04 -13.03
C GLN A 105 -25.99 -3.88 -12.87
N THR A 106 -26.27 -2.93 -11.96
CA THR A 106 -25.34 -1.82 -11.68
C THR A 106 -24.00 -2.33 -11.15
N ARG A 107 -24.00 -3.31 -10.23
CA ARG A 107 -22.77 -3.92 -9.70
C ARG A 107 -21.99 -4.66 -10.80
N PHE A 108 -22.69 -5.35 -11.69
CA PHE A 108 -22.07 -6.00 -12.85
C PHE A 108 -21.40 -4.98 -13.78
N GLU A 109 -22.10 -3.90 -14.12
CA GLU A 109 -21.59 -2.84 -15.01
C GLU A 109 -20.39 -2.10 -14.41
N MET A 110 -20.44 -1.74 -13.12
CA MET A 110 -19.31 -1.12 -12.40
C MET A 110 -18.07 -2.03 -12.42
N ARG A 111 -18.28 -3.32 -12.15
CA ARG A 111 -17.22 -4.32 -12.19
C ARG A 111 -16.58 -4.44 -13.57
N GLN A 112 -17.37 -4.49 -14.64
CA GLN A 112 -16.84 -4.53 -16.01
C GLN A 112 -16.09 -3.24 -16.37
N THR A 113 -16.62 -2.08 -15.99
CA THR A 113 -16.00 -0.78 -16.28
C THR A 113 -14.62 -0.64 -15.64
N SER A 114 -14.49 -1.10 -14.40
CA SER A 114 -13.25 -1.03 -13.64
C SER A 114 -12.17 -1.93 -14.22
N LEU A 115 -12.54 -3.15 -14.63
CA LEU A 115 -11.63 -4.08 -15.31
C LEU A 115 -11.21 -3.56 -16.69
N ALA A 116 -12.12 -2.90 -17.42
CA ALA A 116 -11.78 -2.25 -18.69
C ALA A 116 -10.75 -1.13 -18.48
N HIS A 117 -10.93 -0.26 -17.49
CA HIS A 117 -9.95 0.78 -17.16
C HIS A 117 -8.61 0.20 -16.72
N TRP A 118 -8.62 -0.85 -15.89
CA TRP A 118 -7.39 -1.53 -15.50
C TRP A 118 -6.66 -2.14 -16.69
N ALA A 119 -7.37 -2.79 -17.62
CA ALA A 119 -6.75 -3.35 -18.83
C ALA A 119 -6.09 -2.28 -19.72
N GLU A 120 -6.64 -1.06 -19.74
CA GLU A 120 -6.02 0.08 -20.44
C GLU A 120 -4.78 0.59 -19.71
N ILE A 121 -4.82 0.71 -18.39
CA ILE A 121 -3.65 1.07 -17.57
C ILE A 121 -2.54 0.04 -17.76
N ASP A 122 -2.88 -1.25 -17.70
CA ASP A 122 -1.95 -2.35 -17.88
C ASP A 122 -1.26 -2.29 -19.25
N ARG A 123 -2.02 -2.05 -20.33
CA ARG A 123 -1.47 -1.83 -21.69
C ARG A 123 -0.60 -0.58 -21.79
N TRP A 124 -0.98 0.50 -21.11
CA TRP A 124 -0.17 1.71 -21.01
C TRP A 124 1.17 1.42 -20.33
N LEU A 125 1.16 0.69 -19.21
CA LEU A 125 2.37 0.27 -18.50
C LEU A 125 3.24 -0.62 -19.39
N ALA A 126 2.66 -1.54 -20.18
CA ALA A 126 3.41 -2.36 -21.13
C ALA A 126 4.17 -1.52 -22.17
N THR A 127 3.57 -0.42 -22.59
CA THR A 127 4.11 0.44 -23.66
C THR A 127 5.14 1.43 -23.12
N TYR A 128 4.83 2.08 -22.00
CA TYR A 128 5.57 3.27 -21.53
C TYR A 128 6.36 3.04 -20.24
N ALA A 129 6.00 2.03 -19.45
CA ALA A 129 6.62 1.74 -18.16
C ALA A 129 6.84 0.23 -17.94
N PRO A 130 7.55 -0.47 -18.85
CA PRO A 130 7.64 -1.93 -18.79
C PRO A 130 8.34 -2.43 -17.53
N ALA A 131 9.22 -1.64 -16.89
CA ALA A 131 9.83 -2.03 -15.62
C ALA A 131 8.82 -2.01 -14.46
N SER A 132 7.86 -1.06 -14.44
CA SER A 132 6.75 -1.06 -13.48
C SER A 132 5.75 -2.17 -13.77
N ARG A 133 5.50 -2.48 -15.04
CA ARG A 133 4.65 -3.63 -15.40
C ARG A 133 5.28 -4.96 -14.93
N ALA A 134 6.58 -5.12 -15.11
CA ALA A 134 7.28 -6.38 -14.84
C ALA A 134 7.30 -6.79 -13.36
N VAL A 135 7.03 -5.85 -12.43
CA VAL A 135 6.96 -6.15 -10.99
C VAL A 135 5.55 -6.53 -10.52
N LEU A 136 4.54 -6.42 -11.38
CA LEU A 136 3.19 -6.93 -11.07
C LEU A 136 3.27 -8.44 -10.82
N LEU A 137 2.72 -8.86 -9.68
CA LEU A 137 2.62 -10.27 -9.35
C LEU A 137 1.59 -10.97 -10.26
N PRO A 138 1.75 -12.30 -10.45
CA PRO A 138 0.69 -13.10 -11.06
C PRO A 138 -0.61 -13.03 -10.24
N PRO A 139 -1.73 -13.55 -10.77
CA PRO A 139 -3.00 -13.64 -10.06
C PRO A 139 -2.86 -14.18 -8.62
N ALA A 140 -3.63 -13.60 -7.70
CA ALA A 140 -3.72 -14.09 -6.34
C ALA A 140 -4.42 -15.45 -6.29
N SER A 141 -4.08 -16.27 -5.29
CA SER A 141 -4.87 -17.47 -5.02
C SER A 141 -6.27 -17.08 -4.52
N ALA A 142 -7.29 -17.87 -4.85
CA ALA A 142 -8.64 -17.65 -4.34
C ALA A 142 -8.68 -17.70 -2.80
N GLU A 143 -7.82 -18.53 -2.20
CA GLU A 143 -7.68 -18.64 -0.74
C GLU A 143 -7.16 -17.35 -0.13
N ASP A 144 -6.11 -16.72 -0.69
CA ASP A 144 -5.58 -15.46 -0.16
C ASP A 144 -6.62 -14.34 -0.20
N VAL A 145 -7.40 -14.27 -1.28
CA VAL A 145 -8.46 -13.27 -1.44
C VAL A 145 -9.61 -13.54 -0.46
N PHE A 146 -9.97 -14.80 -0.26
CA PHE A 146 -10.97 -15.19 0.74
C PHE A 146 -10.51 -14.83 2.17
N GLN A 147 -9.26 -15.13 2.51
CA GLN A 147 -8.67 -14.79 3.81
C GLN A 147 -8.61 -13.28 4.05
N LEU A 148 -8.46 -12.46 3.00
CA LEU A 148 -8.57 -11.01 3.11
C LEU A 148 -9.98 -10.57 3.54
N GLY A 149 -11.02 -11.11 2.91
CA GLY A 149 -12.40 -10.86 3.33
C GLY A 149 -12.66 -11.27 4.78
N GLN A 150 -12.17 -12.45 5.17
CA GLN A 150 -12.30 -12.97 6.53
C GLN A 150 -11.56 -12.13 7.57
N ALA A 151 -10.35 -11.64 7.26
CA ALA A 151 -9.57 -10.80 8.16
C ALA A 151 -10.25 -9.45 8.45
N VAL A 152 -10.93 -8.88 7.45
CA VAL A 152 -11.69 -7.63 7.58
C VAL A 152 -13.10 -7.88 8.14
N GLY A 153 -13.65 -9.07 7.96
CA GLY A 153 -15.02 -9.43 8.35
C GLY A 153 -16.07 -8.99 7.32
N VAL A 154 -15.72 -9.00 6.04
CA VAL A 154 -16.60 -8.55 4.93
C VAL A 154 -16.57 -9.52 3.75
N GLU A 155 -17.64 -9.54 2.97
CA GLU A 155 -17.63 -10.12 1.64
C GLU A 155 -16.99 -9.11 0.66
N LEU A 156 -15.85 -9.48 0.07
CA LEU A 156 -15.18 -8.60 -0.88
C LEU A 156 -16.03 -8.43 -2.15
N SER A 157 -16.03 -7.21 -2.70
CA SER A 157 -16.73 -6.91 -3.93
C SER A 157 -16.18 -7.75 -5.08
N GLY A 158 -17.07 -8.20 -5.98
CA GLY A 158 -16.66 -8.96 -7.17
C GLY A 158 -15.72 -8.19 -8.10
N GLU A 159 -15.62 -6.87 -7.93
CA GLU A 159 -14.64 -6.01 -8.59
C GLU A 159 -13.24 -6.21 -8.02
N LEU A 160 -13.08 -6.09 -6.69
CA LEU A 160 -11.78 -6.29 -6.03
C LEU A 160 -11.28 -7.72 -6.19
N VAL A 161 -12.19 -8.71 -6.10
CA VAL A 161 -11.85 -10.14 -6.32
C VAL A 161 -11.26 -10.36 -7.72
N GLN A 162 -11.88 -9.77 -8.76
CA GLN A 162 -11.36 -9.90 -10.12
C GLN A 162 -10.08 -9.12 -10.36
N LEU A 163 -9.88 -7.98 -9.71
CA LEU A 163 -8.61 -7.26 -9.78
C LEU A 163 -7.46 -8.14 -9.25
N TYR A 164 -7.66 -8.78 -8.10
CA TYR A 164 -6.69 -9.75 -7.56
C TYR A 164 -6.50 -10.98 -8.47
N ALA A 165 -7.54 -11.39 -9.20
CA ALA A 165 -7.46 -12.46 -10.18
C ALA A 165 -6.70 -12.06 -11.47
N LEU A 166 -6.44 -10.77 -11.69
CA LEU A 166 -5.54 -10.29 -12.75
C LEU A 166 -4.10 -10.19 -12.24
N HIS A 167 -3.91 -9.49 -11.12
CA HIS A 167 -2.60 -9.30 -10.50
C HIS A 167 -2.71 -9.22 -8.98
N ASN A 168 -1.84 -9.93 -8.26
CA ASN A 168 -1.77 -9.86 -6.80
C ASN A 168 -0.96 -8.66 -6.29
N GLY A 169 -1.20 -7.46 -6.84
CA GLY A 169 -0.42 -6.27 -6.51
C GLY A 169 1.06 -6.40 -6.88
N VAL A 170 1.93 -5.79 -6.07
CA VAL A 170 3.39 -5.85 -6.22
C VAL A 170 4.01 -6.26 -4.89
N ALA A 171 4.88 -7.26 -4.88
CA ALA A 171 5.58 -7.67 -3.66
C ALA A 171 6.40 -6.53 -3.07
N GLN A 172 6.48 -6.46 -1.74
CA GLN A 172 7.36 -5.51 -1.08
C GLN A 172 8.83 -5.80 -1.44
N ALA A 173 9.48 -4.83 -2.09
CA ALA A 173 10.92 -4.84 -2.31
C ALA A 173 11.50 -3.52 -1.80
N GLU A 174 12.49 -3.59 -0.91
CA GLU A 174 13.11 -2.40 -0.32
C GLU A 174 13.65 -1.47 -1.43
N ALA A 175 13.20 -0.21 -1.40
CA ALA A 175 13.61 0.83 -2.33
C ALA A 175 13.35 0.55 -3.82
N ASP A 176 12.44 -0.37 -4.15
CA ASP A 176 12.06 -0.61 -5.54
C ASP A 176 11.02 0.40 -6.03
N VAL A 177 11.50 1.50 -6.61
CA VAL A 177 10.64 2.55 -7.17
C VAL A 177 9.67 2.05 -8.24
N ARG A 178 9.95 0.92 -8.90
CA ARG A 178 9.08 0.32 -9.91
C ARG A 178 7.72 -0.08 -9.35
N ALA A 179 7.67 -0.41 -8.06
CA ALA A 179 6.48 -0.88 -7.36
C ALA A 179 5.45 0.21 -7.08
N TYR A 180 5.88 1.47 -7.03
CA TYR A 180 5.08 2.60 -6.55
C TYR A 180 4.46 3.40 -7.70
N PHE A 181 3.65 2.73 -8.53
CA PHE A 181 3.14 3.30 -9.76
C PHE A 181 1.67 3.73 -9.72
N TYR A 182 0.95 3.57 -8.59
CA TYR A 182 -0.37 4.21 -8.41
C TYR A 182 -0.21 5.72 -8.15
N PRO A 183 -1.22 6.56 -8.47
CA PRO A 183 -1.15 8.01 -8.30
C PRO A 183 -0.64 8.44 -6.93
N LYS A 184 0.36 9.34 -6.90
CA LYS A 184 1.12 9.75 -5.71
C LYS A 184 2.08 8.69 -5.15
N ASN A 185 2.55 7.76 -5.97
CA ASN A 185 3.49 6.70 -5.60
C ASN A 185 2.95 5.72 -4.57
N TYR A 186 1.67 5.37 -4.67
CA TYR A 186 1.16 4.20 -3.93
C TYR A 186 1.60 2.92 -4.63
N ARG A 187 1.77 1.85 -3.86
CA ARG A 187 2.05 0.50 -4.34
C ARG A 187 0.82 -0.38 -4.09
N PRO A 188 0.27 -1.05 -5.11
CA PRO A 188 -0.84 -1.98 -4.91
C PRO A 188 -0.40 -3.16 -4.04
N LEU A 189 -1.18 -3.43 -3.00
CA LEU A 189 -0.85 -4.46 -2.02
C LEU A 189 -1.23 -5.86 -2.52
N PRO A 190 -0.34 -6.86 -2.36
CA PRO A 190 -0.75 -8.26 -2.39
C PRO A 190 -1.77 -8.57 -1.29
N ALA A 191 -2.68 -9.52 -1.52
CA ALA A 191 -3.77 -9.82 -0.59
C ALA A 191 -3.27 -10.15 0.85
N GLN A 192 -2.18 -10.91 0.98
CA GLN A 192 -1.56 -11.20 2.28
C GLN A 192 -0.97 -9.97 2.96
N GLU A 193 -0.36 -9.06 2.20
CA GLU A 193 0.15 -7.80 2.74
C GLU A 193 -1.00 -6.84 3.11
N ALA A 194 -2.13 -6.87 2.39
CA ALA A 194 -3.34 -6.16 2.76
C ALA A 194 -3.91 -6.65 4.10
N ILE A 195 -3.91 -7.96 4.36
CA ILE A 195 -4.27 -8.53 5.67
C ILE A 195 -3.34 -8.00 6.76
N GLN A 196 -2.03 -8.07 6.54
CA GLN A 196 -1.06 -7.58 7.52
C GLN A 196 -1.25 -6.09 7.80
N ARG A 197 -1.47 -5.29 6.74
CA ARG A 197 -1.69 -3.85 6.85
C ARG A 197 -2.95 -3.53 7.63
N HIS A 198 -4.05 -4.24 7.35
CA HIS A 198 -5.31 -4.11 8.07
C HIS A 198 -5.16 -4.43 9.56
N ARG A 199 -4.47 -5.52 9.90
CA ARG A 199 -4.19 -5.89 11.30
C ARG A 199 -3.40 -4.82 12.03
N ILE A 200 -2.30 -4.35 11.44
CA ILE A 200 -1.48 -3.28 12.04
C ILE A 200 -2.32 -2.03 12.33
N LEU A 201 -3.13 -1.57 11.36
CA LEU A 201 -3.95 -0.37 11.55
C LEU A 201 -5.07 -0.57 12.57
N SER A 202 -5.67 -1.77 12.61
CA SER A 202 -6.71 -2.12 13.58
C SER A 202 -6.15 -2.27 15.00
N ASP A 203 -4.95 -2.83 15.17
CA ASP A 203 -4.26 -2.93 16.46
C ASP A 203 -3.86 -1.54 16.99
N LEU A 204 -3.41 -0.64 16.12
CA LEU A 204 -3.13 0.74 16.48
C LEU A 204 -4.41 1.47 16.92
N LEU A 205 -5.51 1.28 16.20
CA LEU A 205 -6.81 1.85 16.53
C LEU A 205 -7.34 1.34 17.88
N ALA A 206 -7.12 0.06 18.21
CA ALA A 206 -7.55 -0.52 19.49
C ALA A 206 -6.86 0.12 20.72
N GLY A 207 -5.72 0.79 20.52
CA GLY A 207 -5.04 1.57 21.55
C GLY A 207 -5.37 3.06 21.55
N ALA A 208 -6.27 3.52 20.67
CA ALA A 208 -6.65 4.91 20.49
C ALA A 208 -8.04 5.22 21.08
N ASP A 209 -8.39 6.50 21.16
CA ASP A 209 -9.72 6.94 21.59
C ASP A 209 -10.80 6.55 20.58
N ASP A 210 -12.02 6.25 21.06
CA ASP A 210 -13.14 5.81 20.20
C ASP A 210 -13.48 6.80 19.07
N GLU A 211 -13.21 8.09 19.27
CA GLU A 211 -13.39 9.14 18.25
C GLU A 211 -12.54 8.91 16.99
N MET A 212 -11.48 8.11 17.09
CA MET A 212 -10.60 7.76 15.97
C MET A 212 -11.22 6.74 15.01
N VAL A 213 -12.24 5.99 15.47
CA VAL A 213 -12.93 4.98 14.67
C VAL A 213 -13.72 5.66 13.55
N GLY A 214 -13.36 5.39 12.30
CA GLY A 214 -13.95 6.01 11.11
C GLY A 214 -13.46 7.42 10.80
N TYR A 215 -12.74 8.07 11.73
CA TYR A 215 -12.04 9.33 11.47
C TYR A 215 -10.61 9.09 10.95
N TRP A 216 -9.85 8.22 11.62
CA TRP A 216 -8.48 7.87 11.26
C TRP A 216 -8.40 6.51 10.58
N TRP A 217 -8.99 5.47 11.17
CA TRP A 217 -9.09 4.13 10.58
C TRP A 217 -10.44 3.49 10.93
N HIS A 218 -10.91 2.55 10.12
CA HIS A 218 -12.10 1.77 10.43
C HIS A 218 -11.86 0.27 10.15
N PRO A 219 -12.31 -0.66 11.03
CA PRO A 219 -12.12 -2.09 10.82
C PRO A 219 -12.75 -2.65 9.54
N LEU A 220 -13.79 -1.98 9.00
CA LEU A 220 -14.43 -2.33 7.72
C LEU A 220 -13.81 -1.62 6.50
N TRP A 221 -12.58 -1.10 6.60
CA TRP A 221 -11.85 -0.57 5.44
C TRP A 221 -10.85 -1.60 4.95
N VAL A 222 -10.95 -1.99 3.68
CA VAL A 222 -10.02 -2.94 3.06
C VAL A 222 -8.87 -2.14 2.44
N PRO A 223 -7.63 -2.24 2.94
CA PRO A 223 -6.49 -1.58 2.31
C PRO A 223 -6.18 -2.24 0.96
N ILE A 224 -5.93 -1.42 -0.06
CA ILE A 224 -5.65 -1.88 -1.44
C ILE A 224 -4.29 -1.41 -1.95
N ALA A 225 -3.70 -0.39 -1.33
CA ALA A 225 -2.36 0.08 -1.65
C ALA A 225 -1.70 0.71 -0.44
N ASP A 226 -0.39 0.69 -0.36
CA ASP A 226 0.40 1.39 0.66
C ASP A 226 1.33 2.44 0.05
N HIS A 227 1.88 3.28 0.92
CA HIS A 227 2.88 4.27 0.54
C HIS A 227 4.07 4.19 1.49
N VAL A 228 5.25 4.60 1.02
CA VAL A 228 6.50 4.59 1.80
C VAL A 228 6.43 5.43 3.09
N THR A 229 5.47 6.35 3.19
CA THR A 229 5.21 7.17 4.39
C THR A 229 4.23 6.51 5.35
N ALA A 230 3.92 5.22 5.19
CA ALA A 230 2.89 4.53 5.96
C ALA A 230 1.46 5.07 5.77
N ASP A 231 1.19 5.71 4.63
CA ASP A 231 -0.19 6.00 4.18
C ASP A 231 -0.78 4.77 3.46
N ALA A 232 -2.08 4.79 3.17
CA ALA A 232 -2.74 3.72 2.44
C ALA A 232 -3.91 4.21 1.58
N LEU A 233 -4.21 3.49 0.50
CA LEU A 233 -5.53 3.54 -0.14
C LEU A 233 -6.39 2.44 0.43
N PHE A 234 -7.68 2.71 0.61
CA PHE A 234 -8.64 1.72 1.08
C PHE A 234 -9.96 1.78 0.30
N ILE A 235 -10.71 0.68 0.34
CA ILE A 235 -12.12 0.63 -0.06
C ILE A 235 -12.97 0.56 1.21
N ASP A 236 -13.99 1.41 1.29
CA ASP A 236 -14.91 1.43 2.43
C ASP A 236 -16.00 0.36 2.27
N TYR A 237 -16.06 -0.62 3.17
CA TYR A 237 -17.11 -1.65 3.20
C TYR A 237 -18.16 -1.40 4.29
N ARG A 238 -18.16 -0.22 4.93
CA ARG A 238 -19.22 0.12 5.87
C ARG A 238 -20.58 0.17 5.17
N PRO A 239 -21.64 -0.37 5.78
CA PRO A 239 -22.99 -0.18 5.29
C PRO A 239 -23.32 1.32 5.20
N GLY A 240 -23.83 1.76 4.05
CA GLY A 240 -24.27 3.14 3.85
C GLY A 240 -23.71 3.77 2.57
N PRO A 241 -23.81 5.11 2.46
CA PRO A 241 -23.50 5.83 1.21
C PRO A 241 -22.03 5.75 0.76
N SER A 242 -21.12 5.38 1.67
CA SER A 242 -19.69 5.24 1.37
C SER A 242 -19.29 3.84 0.93
N PHE A 243 -20.20 2.87 0.97
CA PHE A 243 -19.90 1.49 0.56
C PHE A 243 -19.34 1.45 -0.87
N GLY A 244 -18.17 0.83 -1.03
CA GLY A 244 -17.47 0.70 -2.31
C GLY A 244 -16.65 1.93 -2.73
N GLN A 245 -16.69 3.02 -1.96
CA GLN A 245 -15.90 4.21 -2.26
C GLN A 245 -14.42 4.01 -1.92
N VAL A 246 -13.53 4.65 -2.67
CA VAL A 246 -12.09 4.60 -2.43
C VAL A 246 -11.66 5.84 -1.65
N GLY A 247 -10.90 5.61 -0.58
CA GLY A 247 -10.36 6.65 0.27
C GLY A 247 -8.85 6.58 0.44
N THR A 248 -8.31 7.64 1.03
CA THR A 248 -6.92 7.73 1.47
C THR A 248 -6.88 7.74 2.98
N PHE A 249 -6.10 6.83 3.55
CA PHE A 249 -5.63 6.86 4.93
C PHE A 249 -4.34 7.67 4.99
N ASP A 250 -4.26 8.62 5.92
CA ASP A 250 -3.07 9.44 6.19
C ASP A 250 -2.64 9.16 7.63
N HIS A 251 -1.38 8.78 7.84
CA HIS A 251 -0.93 8.42 9.19
C HIS A 251 -0.81 9.62 10.14
N GLU A 252 -0.73 10.85 9.61
CA GLU A 252 -0.62 12.09 10.38
C GLU A 252 -1.93 12.90 10.43
N ASP A 253 -2.97 12.49 9.70
CA ASP A 253 -4.25 13.20 9.60
C ASP A 253 -5.42 12.20 9.50
N SER A 254 -6.60 12.70 9.21
CA SER A 254 -7.84 11.97 8.96
C SER A 254 -7.85 11.25 7.62
N ALA A 255 -8.52 10.10 7.62
CA ALA A 255 -8.90 9.42 6.40
C ALA A 255 -9.97 10.21 5.63
N LYS A 256 -9.88 10.17 4.30
CA LYS A 256 -10.74 10.97 3.41
C LYS A 256 -11.19 10.11 2.23
N ILE A 257 -12.49 10.04 1.99
CA ILE A 257 -13.02 9.51 0.72
C ILE A 257 -12.60 10.43 -0.43
N LYS A 258 -12.18 9.84 -1.55
CA LYS A 258 -11.66 10.56 -2.72
C LYS A 258 -12.34 10.20 -4.02
N TRP A 259 -12.75 8.94 -4.20
CA TRP A 259 -13.42 8.46 -5.41
C TRP A 259 -14.69 7.72 -5.06
N SER A 260 -15.72 7.82 -5.91
CA SER A 260 -17.02 7.23 -5.61
C SER A 260 -17.06 5.71 -5.83
N SER A 261 -16.05 5.17 -6.50
CA SER A 261 -15.86 3.73 -6.74
C SER A 261 -14.40 3.43 -7.09
N LEU A 262 -14.05 2.14 -7.16
CA LEU A 262 -12.75 1.70 -7.66
C LEU A 262 -12.64 1.91 -9.19
N SER A 263 -13.76 1.81 -9.93
CA SER A 263 -13.87 2.30 -11.33
C SER A 263 -13.41 3.75 -11.49
N ASP A 264 -13.91 4.66 -10.64
CA ASP A 264 -13.57 6.08 -10.70
C ASP A 264 -12.09 6.34 -10.42
N PHE A 265 -11.52 5.57 -9.48
CA PHE A 265 -10.10 5.63 -9.17
C PHE A 265 -9.26 5.27 -10.41
N PHE A 266 -9.56 4.14 -11.07
CA PHE A 266 -8.83 3.75 -12.28
C PHE A 266 -9.10 4.68 -13.48
N ALA A 267 -10.32 5.17 -13.63
CA ALA A 267 -10.63 6.16 -14.66
C ALA A 267 -9.81 7.44 -14.48
N SER A 268 -9.69 7.94 -13.25
CA SER A 268 -8.85 9.11 -12.91
C SER A 268 -7.37 8.81 -13.13
N MET A 269 -6.86 7.66 -12.68
CA MET A 269 -5.48 7.25 -12.93
C MET A 269 -5.16 7.24 -14.43
N ARG A 270 -6.02 6.63 -15.24
CA ARG A 270 -5.86 6.58 -16.69
C ARG A 270 -5.80 7.98 -17.32
N LYS A 271 -6.76 8.85 -16.98
CA LYS A 271 -6.77 10.22 -17.50
C LYS A 271 -5.51 11.00 -17.13
N GLN A 272 -5.00 10.79 -15.92
CA GLN A 272 -3.73 11.39 -15.50
C GLN A 272 -2.54 10.86 -16.33
N LEU A 273 -2.49 9.56 -16.63
CA LEU A 273 -1.47 8.95 -17.49
C LEU A 273 -1.54 9.45 -18.94
N GLU A 274 -2.74 9.69 -19.45
CA GLU A 274 -2.98 10.26 -20.79
C GLU A 274 -2.75 11.78 -20.85
N GLY A 275 -2.58 12.44 -19.69
CA GLY A 275 -2.47 13.89 -19.59
C GLY A 275 -3.80 14.64 -19.82
N THR A 276 -4.94 13.94 -19.77
CA THR A 276 -6.29 14.51 -19.93
C THR A 276 -6.92 14.97 -18.62
N GLU A 277 -6.27 14.70 -17.48
CA GLU A 277 -6.65 15.18 -16.15
C GLU A 277 -5.44 15.79 -15.44
N GLU A 278 -5.63 16.98 -14.86
CA GLU A 278 -4.57 17.69 -14.16
C GLU A 278 -4.31 17.05 -12.79
N SER A 279 -3.10 16.54 -12.59
CA SER A 279 -2.65 16.03 -11.30
C SER A 279 -1.54 16.89 -10.71
N ARG A 280 -1.62 17.12 -9.40
CA ARG A 280 -0.53 17.76 -8.65
C ARG A 280 0.77 16.95 -8.75
N TYR A 281 0.65 15.62 -8.82
CA TYR A 281 1.78 14.74 -9.05
C TYR A 281 1.78 14.33 -10.51
N LYS A 282 2.86 14.62 -11.24
CA LYS A 282 2.92 14.35 -12.68
C LYS A 282 3.45 12.94 -12.93
N PRO A 283 2.78 12.10 -13.73
CA PRO A 283 3.35 10.84 -14.15
C PRO A 283 4.61 11.12 -14.97
N THR A 284 5.69 10.40 -14.70
CA THR A 284 6.98 10.56 -15.35
C THR A 284 7.61 9.20 -15.50
N ILE A 285 8.15 8.91 -16.68
CA ILE A 285 8.93 7.69 -16.93
C ILE A 285 10.40 7.96 -16.58
N VAL A 286 10.98 7.11 -15.74
CA VAL A 286 12.40 7.10 -15.38
C VAL A 286 12.87 5.65 -15.39
N ASP A 287 13.89 5.33 -16.19
CA ASP A 287 14.42 3.97 -16.32
C ASP A 287 13.30 2.92 -16.52
N ASP A 288 12.45 3.17 -17.53
CA ASP A 288 11.28 2.34 -17.87
C ASP A 288 10.25 2.15 -16.74
N SER A 289 10.33 2.96 -15.69
CA SER A 289 9.48 2.89 -14.50
C SER A 289 8.57 4.12 -14.44
N LEU A 290 7.29 3.91 -14.13
CA LEU A 290 6.36 5.00 -13.85
C LEU A 290 6.57 5.49 -12.42
N ILE A 291 6.90 6.77 -12.29
CA ILE A 291 6.92 7.48 -11.01
C ILE A 291 6.01 8.70 -11.05
N TRP A 292 5.47 9.10 -9.91
CA TRP A 292 4.62 10.28 -9.75
C TRP A 292 5.42 11.40 -9.10
N ARG A 293 5.88 12.36 -9.90
CA ARG A 293 6.72 13.46 -9.38
C ARG A 293 5.88 14.53 -8.69
N PRO A 294 6.21 14.90 -7.44
CA PRO A 294 5.55 16.02 -6.77
C PRO A 294 5.80 17.33 -7.52
N PRO A 295 4.98 18.37 -7.27
CA PRO A 295 5.20 19.67 -7.88
C PRO A 295 6.55 20.23 -7.40
N VAL A 296 7.32 20.80 -8.31
CA VAL A 296 8.59 21.46 -7.97
C VAL A 296 8.24 22.68 -7.12
N LYS A 297 8.70 22.73 -5.87
CA LYS A 297 8.61 23.95 -5.05
C LYS A 297 9.41 25.03 -5.77
N LYS A 298 8.76 26.08 -6.27
CA LYS A 298 9.47 27.30 -6.69
C LYS A 298 10.22 27.81 -5.46
N ARG A 299 11.56 27.89 -5.53
CA ARG A 299 12.32 28.63 -4.52
C ARG A 299 11.85 30.08 -4.64
N ILE A 300 11.19 30.56 -3.58
CA ILE A 300 10.90 31.97 -3.36
C ILE A 300 12.20 32.62 -2.88
#